data_AF-X1HKJ5-F1
#
_entry.id   AF-X1HKJ5-F1
#
_cell.length_a   1.000
_cell.length_b   1.000
_cell.length_c   1.000
_cell.angle_alpha   90.00
_cell.angle_beta   90.00
_cell.angle_gamma   90.00
#
_symmetry.space_group_name_H-M   'P 1'
#
loop_
_entity.id
_entity.type
_entity.pdbx_description
1 polymer ?
#
loop_
_entity_poly.entity_id
_entity_poly.type
_entity_poly.pdbx_seq_one_letter_code
_entity_poly.pdbx_strand_id
1 'polypeptide(L)' 'MKVNYNWLSEWVDIDLEPHDLADTLDHLGIEVEDIKTTGDDAIFTLEITPNRPDLLNVQGIAREIAAKTDKK' A
#
# COMPACT_ATOMS: atom_id res chain seq x y z
N MET A 1 -9.27 0.83 -5.19
CA MET A 1 -8.98 -0.56 -4.77
C MET A 1 -8.85 -0.59 -3.26
N LYS A 2 -9.35 -1.63 -2.57
CA LYS A 2 -9.16 -1.77 -1.12
C LYS A 2 -8.07 -2.78 -0.83
N VAL A 3 -7.12 -2.42 0.02
CA VAL A 3 -5.99 -3.28 0.40
C VAL A 3 -5.81 -3.26 1.90
N ASN A 4 -5.56 -4.42 2.46
CA ASN A 4 -5.37 -4.62 3.89
C ASN A 4 -3.87 -4.55 4.24
N TYR A 5 -3.54 -3.85 5.33
CA TYR A 5 -2.16 -3.63 5.79
C TYR A 5 -1.49 -4.94 6.20
N ASN A 6 -2.19 -5.78 6.96
CA ASN A 6 -1.65 -7.08 7.38
C ASN A 6 -1.38 -7.97 6.18
N TRP A 7 -2.27 -7.96 5.18
CA TRP A 7 -2.04 -8.72 3.95
C TRP A 7 -0.83 -8.19 3.18
N LEU A 8 -0.66 -6.87 3.03
CA LEU A 8 0.54 -6.28 2.41
C LEU A 8 1.83 -6.70 3.12
N SER A 9 1.79 -6.77 4.45
CA SER A 9 2.92 -7.17 5.30
C SER A 9 3.35 -8.62 5.08
N GLU A 10 2.51 -9.48 4.48
CA GLU A 10 2.90 -10.84 4.07
C GLU A 10 3.77 -10.86 2.79
N TRP A 11 3.76 -9.78 2.00
CA TRP A 11 4.46 -9.69 0.71
C TRP A 11 5.71 -8.82 0.74
N VAL A 12 5.78 -7.87 1.67
CA VAL A 12 6.90 -6.96 1.84
C VAL A 12 7.06 -6.64 3.31
N ASP A 13 8.30 -6.56 3.77
CA ASP A 13 8.61 -6.15 5.14
C ASP A 13 8.29 -4.65 5.34
N ILE A 14 7.29 -4.34 6.17
CA ILE A 14 6.81 -2.97 6.42
C ILE A 14 7.09 -2.61 7.88
N ASP A 15 8.05 -1.70 8.08
CA ASP A 15 8.37 -1.13 9.42
C ASP A 15 7.73 0.26 9.61
N LEU A 16 6.72 0.58 8.81
CA LEU A 16 6.07 1.90 8.81
C LEU A 16 4.68 1.76 9.43
N GLU A 17 4.31 2.73 10.26
CA GLU A 17 2.93 2.83 10.72
C GLU A 17 1.99 3.07 9.52
N PRO A 18 0.70 2.67 9.60
CA PRO A 18 -0.22 2.79 8.47
C PRO A 18 -0.30 4.19 7.85
N HIS A 19 -0.18 5.24 8.66
CA HIS A 19 -0.15 6.62 8.17
C HIS A 19 1.11 6.93 7.36
N ASP A 20 2.29 6.54 7.85
CA ASP A 20 3.56 6.76 7.14
C ASP A 20 3.64 5.91 5.85
N LEU A 21 3.02 4.73 5.85
CA LEU A 21 2.88 3.92 4.65
C LEU A 21 1.98 4.61 3.62
N ALA A 22 0.88 5.25 4.05
CA ALA A 22 0.02 6.00 3.14
C ALA A 22 0.76 7.18 2.50
N ASP A 23 1.52 7.95 3.30
CA ASP A 23 2.38 9.01 2.76
C ASP A 23 3.39 8.45 1.74
N THR A 24 3.94 7.27 2.01
CA THR A 24 4.86 6.61 1.08
C THR A 24 4.18 6.20 -0.22
N LEU A 25 2.95 5.69 -0.16
CA LEU A 25 2.13 5.34 -1.33
C LEU A 25 1.81 6.58 -2.19
N ASP A 26 1.45 7.70 -1.57
CA ASP A 26 1.22 8.96 -2.28
C ASP A 26 2.49 9.44 -3.00
N HIS A 27 3.66 9.35 -2.36
CA HIS A 27 4.94 9.67 -3.00
C HIS A 27 5.32 8.71 -4.14
N LEU A 28 4.75 7.50 -4.16
CA LEU A 28 4.87 6.53 -5.26
C LEU A 28 3.85 6.80 -6.40
N GLY A 29 3.00 7.81 -6.24
CA GLY A 29 1.91 8.12 -7.18
C GLY A 29 0.72 7.17 -7.05
N ILE A 30 0.56 6.53 -5.89
CA ILE A 30 -0.58 5.68 -5.53
C ILE A 30 -1.41 6.46 -4.52
N GLU A 31 -2.44 7.14 -4.99
CA GLU A 31 -3.24 8.03 -4.15
C GLU A 31 -4.05 7.24 -3.11
N VAL A 32 -3.93 7.63 -1.85
CA VAL A 32 -4.68 7.04 -0.74
C VAL A 32 -5.90 7.92 -0.42
N GLU A 33 -7.08 7.45 -0.82
CA GLU A 33 -8.36 8.15 -0.60
C GLU A 33 -8.81 8.10 0.86
N ASP A 34 -8.65 6.94 1.51
CA ASP A 34 -9.10 6.70 2.89
C ASP A 34 -8.27 5.62 3.58
N ILE A 35 -8.09 5.78 4.90
CA ILE A 35 -7.47 4.79 5.77
C ILE A 35 -8.46 4.43 6.86
N LYS A 36 -8.92 3.18 6.87
CA LYS A 36 -9.85 2.67 7.87
C LYS A 36 -9.17 1.68 8.79
N THR A 37 -8.99 2.05 10.05
CA THR A 37 -8.50 1.15 11.10
C THR A 37 -9.64 0.30 11.64
N THR A 38 -9.44 -1.01 11.76
CA THR A 38 -10.39 -1.97 12.35
C THR A 38 -9.63 -2.90 13.29
N GLY A 39 -9.79 -2.70 14.60
CA GLY A 39 -9.00 -3.44 15.59
C GLY A 39 -7.51 -3.13 15.43
N ASP A 40 -6.70 -4.18 15.26
CA ASP A 40 -5.25 -4.10 15.07
C ASP A 40 -4.83 -4.07 13.59
N ASP A 41 -5.77 -3.80 12.67
CA ASP A 41 -5.53 -3.82 11.23
C ASP A 41 -5.96 -2.50 10.57
N ALA A 42 -5.38 -2.19 9.41
CA ALA A 42 -5.69 -1.01 8.61
C ALA A 42 -6.06 -1.39 7.18
N ILE A 43 -7.10 -0.76 6.64
CA ILE A 43 -7.55 -0.94 5.26
C ILE A 43 -7.36 0.37 4.52
N PHE A 44 -6.55 0.34 3.47
CA PHE A 44 -6.34 1.46 2.56
C PHE A 44 -7.34 1.40 1.41
N THR A 45 -7.98 2.53 1.12
CA THR A 45 -8.71 2.76 -0.13
C THR A 45 -7.80 3.53 -1.06
N LEU A 46 -7.33 2.87 -2.11
CA LEU A 46 -6.38 3.41 -3.08
C LEU A 46 -7.11 3.84 -4.35
N GLU A 47 -6.81 5.01 -4.88
CA GLU A 47 -7.22 5.43 -6.22
C GLU A 47 -6.11 5.07 -7.22
N ILE A 48 -6.40 4.11 -8.10
CA ILE A 48 -5.42 3.63 -9.09
C ILE A 48 -5.74 4.27 -10.44
N THR A 49 -4.73 4.94 -11.01
CA THR A 49 -4.86 5.53 -12.34
C THR A 49 -5.05 4.45 -13.42
N PRO A 50 -5.87 4.69 -14.46
CA PRO A 50 -6.19 3.66 -15.46
C PRO A 50 -5.00 3.07 -16.23
N ASN A 51 -3.88 3.80 -16.30
CA ASN A 51 -2.67 3.40 -17.03
C ASN A 51 -1.66 2.62 -16.18
N ARG A 52 -2.01 2.23 -14.94
CA ARG A 52 -1.17 1.43 -14.03
C ARG A 52 -1.80 0.06 -13.71
N PRO A 53 -1.92 -0.85 -14.70
CA PRO A 53 -2.53 -2.17 -14.49
C PRO A 53 -1.70 -3.06 -13.54
N ASP A 54 -0.41 -2.76 -13.39
CA ASP A 54 0.48 -3.41 -12.42
C ASP A 54 0.00 -3.23 -10.97
N LEU A 55 -0.70 -2.13 -10.65
CA LEU A 55 -1.22 -1.82 -9.32
C LEU A 55 -2.63 -2.37 -9.04
N LEU A 56 -3.23 -3.11 -9.97
CA LEU A 56 -4.57 -3.70 -9.80
C LEU A 56 -4.56 -5.01 -9.00
N ASN A 57 -3.44 -5.36 -8.39
CA ASN A 57 -3.25 -6.54 -7.55
C ASN A 57 -2.29 -6.20 -6.40
N VAL A 58 -2.36 -6.98 -5.31
CA VAL A 58 -1.57 -6.69 -4.11
C VAL A 58 -0.06 -6.83 -4.33
N GLN A 59 0.35 -7.77 -5.19
CA GLN A 59 1.76 -8.06 -5.42
C GLN A 59 2.46 -6.89 -6.14
N GLY A 60 1.80 -6.24 -7.08
CA GLY A 60 2.32 -5.05 -7.74
C GLY A 60 2.48 -3.88 -6.78
N ILE A 61 1.51 -3.67 -5.88
CA ILE A 61 1.61 -2.65 -4.83
C ILE A 61 2.77 -2.96 -3.89
N ALA A 62 2.86 -4.20 -3.40
CA ALA A 62 3.96 -4.63 -2.55
C ALA A 62 5.34 -4.44 -3.22
N ARG A 63 5.44 -4.68 -4.53
CA ARG A 63 6.66 -4.47 -5.31
C ARG A 63 7.10 -3.01 -5.35
N GLU A 64 6.17 -2.07 -5.50
CA GLU A 64 6.50 -0.64 -5.49
C GLU A 64 6.94 -0.16 -4.11
N ILE A 65 6.25 -0.64 -3.06
CA ILE A 65 6.64 -0.39 -1.66
C ILE A 65 8.05 -0.92 -1.43
N ALA A 66 8.31 -2.18 -1.77
CA ALA A 66 9.62 -2.84 -1.66
C ALA A 66 10.73 -2.06 -2.38
N ALA A 67 10.46 -1.58 -3.59
CA ALA A 67 11.41 -0.78 -4.36
C ALA A 67 11.73 0.58 -3.69
N LYS A 68 10.75 1.18 -3.00
CA LYS A 68 10.93 2.44 -2.28
C LYS A 68 11.62 2.28 -0.93
N THR A 69 11.34 1.20 -0.22
CA THR A 69 11.87 0.92 1.13
C THR A 69 13.17 0.12 1.12
N ASP A 70 13.61 -0.36 -0.05
CA ASP A 70 14.75 -1.27 -0.25
C ASP A 70 14.61 -2.57 0.56
N LYS A 71 13.38 -3.08 0.64
CA LYS A 71 13.02 -4.29 1.39
C LYS A 71 12.52 -5.39 0.46
N LYS A 72 12.64 -6.64 0.89
CA LYS A 72 12.21 -7.82 0.13
C LYS A 72 11.24 -8.67 0.91
#